data_AF-A0A8S0WTE3-F1
#
_entry.id   AF-A0A8S0WTE3-F1
#
_cell.length_a   1.000
_cell.length_b   1.000
_cell.length_c   1.000
_cell.angle_alpha   90.00
_cell.angle_beta   90.00
_cell.angle_gamma   90.00
#
_symmetry.space_group_name_H-M   'P 1'
#
loop_
_entity.id
_entity.type
_entity.pdbx_description
1 polymer ?
#
loop_
_entity_poly.entity_id
_entity_poly.type
_entity_poly.pdbx_seq_one_letter_code
_entity_poly.pdbx_strand_id
1 'polypeptide(L)'
;MFPNVGLLITAAIASSVAAIDSSCNTGPIQCCDAIATPSSATATNALSLVGVAVSGVNALVGVECSPITVIGVGSGASCSTTPVCCEKTFDTQLSLYQVVGVNCSPITI
;
A
#
# COMPACT_ATOMS: atom_id res chain seq x y z
N MET A 1 -6.06 -32.24 53.78
CA MET A 1 -6.33 -30.83 54.14
C MET A 1 -5.04 -30.23 54.66
N PHE A 2 -4.34 -29.41 53.85
CA PHE A 2 -3.40 -28.31 54.17
C PHE A 2 -3.08 -27.55 52.85
N PRO A 3 -2.77 -26.23 52.87
CA PRO A 3 -3.43 -25.26 52.01
C PRO A 3 -2.58 -24.65 50.88
N ASN A 4 -3.28 -23.88 50.05
CA ASN A 4 -2.86 -23.00 48.96
C ASN A 4 -1.60 -22.16 49.18
N VAL A 5 -1.10 -21.63 48.05
CA VAL A 5 -0.18 -20.49 47.80
C VAL A 5 1.11 -21.00 47.15
N GLY A 6 1.49 -20.65 45.93
CA GLY A 6 1.06 -19.58 45.03
C GLY A 6 2.32 -19.09 44.33
N LEU A 7 2.51 -19.44 43.06
CA LEU A 7 3.54 -18.80 42.23
C LEU A 7 3.15 -18.92 40.74
N LEU A 8 2.31 -18.01 40.29
CA LEU A 8 2.07 -17.80 38.86
C LEU A 8 3.25 -16.97 38.33
N ILE A 9 4.17 -17.62 37.62
CA ILE A 9 5.28 -16.97 36.92
C ILE A 9 4.73 -16.47 35.58
N THR A 10 4.25 -15.23 35.54
CA THR A 10 3.89 -14.57 34.28
C THR A 10 5.16 -14.04 33.62
N ALA A 11 5.77 -14.85 32.75
CA ALA A 11 6.77 -14.36 31.82
C ALA A 11 6.09 -13.45 30.80
N ALA A 12 6.22 -12.14 30.97
CA ALA A 12 5.84 -11.17 29.94
C ALA A 12 6.84 -11.34 28.78
N ILE A 13 6.45 -12.11 27.76
CA ILE A 13 7.14 -12.05 26.47
C ILE A 13 6.91 -10.65 25.90
N ALA A 14 7.95 -9.81 25.96
CA ALA A 14 8.00 -8.60 25.16
C ALA A 14 8.11 -9.04 23.71
N SER A 15 6.97 -9.30 23.08
CA SER A 15 6.87 -9.43 21.63
C SER A 15 7.30 -8.09 21.06
N SER A 16 8.58 -7.99 20.68
CA SER A 16 9.01 -6.99 19.72
C SER A 16 8.32 -7.34 18.41
N VAL A 17 7.06 -6.91 18.28
CA VAL A 17 6.46 -6.69 16.97
C VAL A 17 7.40 -5.67 16.34
N ALA A 18 8.28 -6.14 15.46
CA ALA A 18 8.87 -5.28 14.47
C ALA A 18 7.67 -4.61 13.80
N ALA A 19 7.47 -3.33 14.08
CA ALA A 19 6.44 -2.57 13.39
C ALA A 19 6.75 -2.76 11.91
N ILE A 20 5.91 -3.54 11.23
CA ILE A 20 5.90 -3.54 9.77
C ILE A 20 5.56 -2.10 9.46
N ASP A 21 6.55 -1.36 8.99
CA ASP A 21 6.37 0.01 8.57
C ASP A 21 5.59 -0.05 7.26
N SER A 22 4.28 -0.30 7.36
CA SER A 22 3.31 -0.12 6.29
C SER A 22 3.10 1.37 6.02
N SER A 23 4.13 2.18 6.22
CA SER A 23 4.10 3.64 6.25
C SER A 23 4.64 4.13 4.92
N CYS A 24 3.74 4.30 3.96
CA CYS A 24 4.09 5.02 2.75
C CYS A 24 4.32 6.49 3.14
N ASN A 25 5.59 6.93 3.16
CA ASN A 25 5.99 8.25 3.65
C ASN A 25 5.42 9.41 2.79
N THR A 26 4.96 9.08 1.58
CA THR A 26 4.36 10.00 0.60
C THR A 26 2.83 10.06 0.66
N GLY A 27 2.16 9.19 1.45
CA GLY A 27 0.69 9.17 1.53
C GLY A 27 0.10 7.81 1.91
N PRO A 28 -1.21 7.58 1.69
CA PRO A 28 -1.82 6.28 1.93
C PRO A 28 -1.31 5.22 0.94
N ILE A 29 -1.18 3.99 1.41
CA ILE A 29 -0.86 2.82 0.57
C ILE A 29 -1.92 2.67 -0.53
N GLN A 30 -1.48 2.30 -1.72
CA GLN A 30 -2.33 2.02 -2.87
C GLN A 30 -2.30 0.53 -3.18
N CYS A 31 -3.46 -0.07 -3.42
CA CYS A 31 -3.55 -1.44 -3.90
C CYS A 31 -3.82 -1.40 -5.39
N CYS A 32 -2.86 -1.83 -6.20
CA CYS A 32 -2.98 -1.82 -7.65
C CYS A 32 -3.16 -3.24 -8.19
N ASP A 33 -3.98 -3.38 -9.22
CA ASP A 33 -4.14 -4.65 -9.93
C ASP A 33 -2.83 -5.05 -10.64
N ALA A 34 -2.21 -4.07 -11.31
CA ALA A 34 -0.93 -4.29 -11.97
C ALA A 34 0.00 -3.08 -11.81
N ILE A 35 1.29 -3.40 -11.78
CA ILE A 35 2.39 -2.45 -11.92
C ILE A 35 3.10 -2.68 -13.24
N ALA A 36 3.31 -1.60 -13.98
CA ALA A 36 3.97 -1.63 -15.28
C ALA A 36 5.13 -0.63 -15.30
N THR A 37 6.10 -0.87 -16.16
CA THR A 37 7.13 0.14 -16.44
C THR A 37 6.49 1.34 -17.14
N PRO A 38 6.98 2.57 -16.90
CA PRO A 38 6.41 3.78 -17.49
C PRO A 38 6.47 3.76 -19.02
N SER A 39 7.44 3.03 -19.60
CA SER A 39 7.59 2.83 -21.05
C SER A 39 6.63 1.77 -21.63
N SER A 40 5.84 1.07 -20.81
CA SER A 40 4.85 0.12 -21.31
C SER A 40 3.68 0.86 -21.96
N ALA A 41 3.12 0.28 -23.03
CA ALA A 41 1.96 0.85 -23.73
C ALA A 41 0.78 1.08 -22.79
N THR A 42 0.55 0.15 -21.84
CA THR A 42 -0.52 0.26 -20.84
C THR A 42 -0.30 1.46 -19.91
N ALA A 43 0.91 1.64 -19.40
CA ALA A 43 1.27 2.78 -18.55
C ALA A 43 1.19 4.09 -19.33
N THR A 44 1.76 4.15 -20.54
CA THR A 44 1.75 5.35 -21.39
C THR A 44 0.33 5.79 -21.72
N ASN A 45 -0.57 4.85 -22.03
CA ASN A 45 -1.98 5.14 -22.26
C ASN A 45 -2.66 5.65 -20.97
N ALA A 46 -2.48 4.95 -19.85
CA ALA A 46 -3.06 5.38 -18.58
C ALA A 46 -2.59 6.78 -18.16
N LEU A 47 -1.29 7.06 -18.28
CA LEU A 47 -0.69 8.37 -17.99
C LEU A 47 -1.20 9.45 -18.96
N SER A 48 -1.37 9.11 -20.24
CA SER A 48 -1.95 10.05 -21.21
C SER A 48 -3.41 10.38 -20.90
N LEU A 49 -4.19 9.45 -20.34
CA LEU A 49 -5.56 9.70 -19.91
C LEU A 49 -5.64 10.69 -18.73
N VAL A 50 -4.66 10.66 -17.82
CA VAL A 50 -4.56 11.61 -16.69
C VAL A 50 -3.73 12.86 -17.01
N GLY A 51 -3.26 13.01 -18.25
CA GLY A 51 -2.48 14.17 -18.68
C GLY A 51 -1.07 14.24 -18.09
N VAL A 52 -0.50 13.11 -17.66
CA VAL A 52 0.83 13.02 -17.05
C VAL A 52 1.85 12.66 -18.13
N ALA A 53 2.90 13.47 -18.25
CA ALA A 53 3.98 13.18 -19.16
C ALA A 53 4.84 12.02 -18.61
N VAL A 54 5.02 10.97 -19.42
CA VAL A 54 5.84 9.79 -19.10
C VAL A 54 7.28 10.19 -18.73
N SER A 55 7.80 11.28 -19.31
CA SER A 55 9.14 11.80 -19.03
C SER A 55 9.38 12.22 -17.58
N GLY A 56 8.33 12.44 -16.80
CA GLY A 56 8.43 12.74 -15.36
C GLY A 56 8.33 11.51 -14.47
N VAL A 57 8.11 10.32 -15.03
CA VAL A 57 7.89 9.09 -14.26
C VAL A 57 9.13 8.21 -14.34
N ASN A 58 9.90 8.23 -13.25
CA ASN A 58 11.20 7.59 -13.18
C ASN A 58 11.16 6.15 -12.62
N ALA A 59 10.03 5.74 -12.05
CA ALA A 59 9.81 4.40 -11.51
C ALA A 59 8.50 3.78 -12.02
N LEU A 60 8.02 2.72 -11.38
CA LEU A 60 6.87 1.95 -11.87
C LEU A 60 5.58 2.78 -11.83
N VAL A 61 4.65 2.40 -12.69
CA VAL A 61 3.31 2.95 -12.78
C VAL A 61 2.34 1.89 -12.30
N GLY A 62 1.50 2.22 -11.33
CA GLY A 62 0.36 1.43 -10.93
C GLY A 62 -0.85 1.77 -11.79
N VAL A 63 -1.50 0.75 -12.34
CA VAL A 63 -2.78 0.89 -13.04
C VAL A 63 -3.87 0.24 -12.20
N GLU A 64 -5.09 0.79 -12.30
CA GLU A 64 -6.24 0.28 -11.55
C GLU A 64 -5.93 0.20 -10.04
N CYS A 65 -5.40 1.31 -9.52
CA CYS A 65 -5.08 1.41 -8.10
C CYS A 65 -6.30 1.90 -7.33
N SER A 66 -6.49 1.34 -6.14
CA SER A 66 -7.47 1.82 -5.17
C SER A 66 -6.74 2.23 -3.89
N PRO A 67 -7.05 3.42 -3.33
CA PRO A 67 -6.45 3.86 -2.08
C PRO A 67 -6.92 2.99 -0.93
N ILE A 68 -5.96 2.42 -0.19
CA ILE A 68 -6.25 1.82 1.11
C ILE A 68 -6.31 2.96 2.12
N THR A 69 -7.52 3.46 2.34
CA THR A 69 -7.77 4.50 3.33
C THR A 69 -7.69 3.93 4.75
N VAL A 70 -7.42 4.80 5.72
CA VAL A 70 -7.18 4.53 7.15
C VAL A 70 -8.23 3.70 7.90
N ILE A 71 -9.37 3.34 7.29
CA ILE A 71 -10.29 2.34 7.83
C ILE A 71 -9.73 0.94 7.51
N GLY A 72 -8.63 0.58 8.17
CA GLY A 72 -7.98 -0.73 7.93
C GLY A 72 -6.54 -0.82 8.41
N VAL A 73 -5.87 0.30 8.68
CA VAL A 73 -4.47 0.32 9.15
C VAL A 73 -4.30 -0.26 10.57
N GLY A 74 -5.39 -0.45 11.32
CA GLY A 74 -5.40 -1.19 12.59
C GLY A 74 -5.80 -2.67 12.46
N SER A 75 -6.30 -3.09 11.28
CA SER A 75 -6.83 -4.44 11.02
C SER A 75 -6.03 -5.20 9.95
N GLY A 76 -4.94 -4.63 9.47
CA GLY A 76 -4.22 -5.08 8.28
C GLY A 76 -4.83 -4.44 7.04
N ALA A 77 -4.08 -3.52 6.41
CA ALA A 77 -4.35 -3.13 5.05
C ALA A 77 -4.43 -4.42 4.21
N SER A 78 -5.58 -4.73 3.63
CA SER A 78 -5.78 -5.98 2.88
C SER A 78 -5.81 -5.64 1.40
N CYS A 79 -4.67 -5.77 0.75
CA CYS A 79 -4.57 -5.71 -0.69
C CYS A 79 -4.59 -7.14 -1.23
N SER A 80 -5.65 -7.52 -1.94
CA SER A 80 -5.74 -8.85 -2.54
C SER A 80 -4.80 -9.03 -3.74
N THR A 81 -4.29 -7.92 -4.28
CA THR A 81 -3.39 -7.91 -5.44
C THR A 81 -2.00 -7.41 -5.04
N THR A 82 -1.56 -6.26 -5.56
CA THR A 82 -0.19 -5.77 -5.34
C THR A 82 -0.22 -4.49 -4.51
N PRO A 83 0.21 -4.54 -3.24
CA PRO A 83 0.32 -3.34 -2.44
C PRO A 83 1.56 -2.54 -2.85
N VAL A 84 1.35 -1.26 -3.12
CA VAL A 84 2.40 -0.34 -3.57
C VAL A 84 2.31 1.00 -2.85
N CYS A 85 3.46 1.64 -2.72
CA CYS A 85 3.58 3.02 -2.29
C CYS A 85 3.89 3.88 -3.51
N CYS A 86 2.98 4.77 -3.88
CA CYS A 86 3.16 5.69 -5.00
C CYS A 86 3.38 7.11 -4.49
N GLU A 87 4.26 7.85 -5.14
CA GLU A 87 4.53 9.24 -4.75
C GLU A 87 3.40 10.18 -5.19
N LYS A 88 2.83 9.93 -6.37
CA LYS A 88 1.71 10.71 -6.90
C LYS A 88 0.66 9.75 -7.44
N THR A 89 -0.59 10.02 -7.10
CA THR A 89 -1.74 9.33 -7.66
C THR A 89 -2.61 10.34 -8.39
N PHE A 90 -3.15 9.90 -9.53
CA PHE A 90 -4.03 10.69 -10.36
C PHE A 90 -5.37 9.99 -10.41
N ASP A 91 -6.40 10.67 -9.91
CA ASP A 91 -7.76 10.22 -10.05
C ASP A 91 -8.18 10.39 -11.51
N THR A 92 -8.59 9.29 -12.15
CA THR A 92 -9.23 9.42 -13.45
C THR A 92 -10.62 9.99 -13.23
N GLN A 93 -11.10 10.87 -14.12
CA GLN A 93 -12.46 11.45 -14.02
C GLN A 93 -13.59 10.39 -14.03
N LEU A 94 -13.26 9.10 -14.17
CA LEU A 94 -14.13 7.97 -13.86
C LEU A 94 -14.13 7.76 -12.35
N SER A 95 -15.08 8.38 -11.67
CA SER A 95 -15.26 8.46 -10.20
C SER A 95 -15.50 7.13 -9.45
N LEU A 96 -15.00 5.99 -9.96
CA LEU A 96 -15.22 4.66 -9.38
C LEU A 96 -13.90 3.88 -9.26
N TYR A 97 -13.01 4.33 -8.38
CA TYR A 97 -11.86 3.55 -7.89
C TYR A 97 -10.70 3.33 -8.87
N GLN A 98 -10.64 4.07 -9.98
CA GLN A 98 -9.51 3.99 -10.90
C GLN A 98 -8.55 5.15 -10.70
N VAL A 99 -7.56 4.97 -9.82
CA VAL A 99 -6.43 5.90 -9.72
C VAL A 99 -5.22 5.33 -10.44
N VAL A 100 -4.49 6.19 -11.15
CA VAL A 100 -3.20 5.86 -11.75
C VAL A 100 -2.11 6.33 -10.80
N GLY A 101 -1.30 5.40 -10.31
CA GLY A 101 -0.15 5.71 -9.47
C GLY A 101 1.10 5.88 -10.32
N VAL A 102 1.91 6.91 -10.04
CA VAL A 102 3.23 7.07 -10.65
C VAL A 102 4.30 7.07 -9.57
N ASN A 103 5.50 6.67 -9.98
CA ASN A 103 6.64 6.50 -9.09
C ASN A 103 6.32 5.51 -7.96
N CYS A 104 5.69 4.40 -8.32
CA CYS A 104 5.25 3.37 -7.39
C CYS A 104 6.40 2.40 -7.06
N SER A 105 6.47 2.00 -5.79
CA SER A 105 7.34 0.94 -5.30
C SER A 105 6.50 -0.13 -4.61
N PRO A 106 6.73 -1.43 -4.91
CA PRO A 106 6.06 -2.51 -4.21
C PRO A 106 6.45 -2.50 -2.73
N ILE A 107 5.46 -2.77 -1.87
CA ILE A 107 5.65 -2.88 -0.42
C ILE A 107 5.04 -4.19 0.08
N THR A 108 5.25 -4.50 1.35
CA THR A 108 4.58 -5.61 2.03
C THR A 108 3.75 -5.04 3.18
N ILE A 109 2.50 -5.46 3.30
CA ILE A 109 1.52 -5.00 4.29
C ILE A 109 1.02 -6.16 5.14
#